data_AF-A0A2G2W0H7-F1
#
_entry.id   AF-A0A2G2W0H7-F1
#
_cell.length_a   1.000
_cell.length_b   1.000
_cell.length_c   1.000
_cell.angle_alpha   90.00
_cell.angle_beta   90.00
_cell.angle_gamma   90.00
#
_symmetry.space_group_name_H-M   'P 1'
#
loop_
_entity.id
_entity.type
_entity.pdbx_description
1 polymer ?
#
loop_
_entity_poly.entity_id
_entity_poly.type
_entity_poly.pdbx_seq_one_letter_code
_entity_poly.pdbx_strand_id
1 'polypeptide(L)'
;MFPGVNLSLSFKRPKFEKYDGHGDLVAHLSCYCNQLRGTGGKEELLMGYFGESLLNLASKWFVDQDIDKWNSWDDLANEFGQQFQYNMELILDKKSLTNMKKKNIESFREYAIR
;
A
#
# COMPACT_ATOMS: atom_id res chain seq x y z
N MET A 1 -12.68 -9.66 13.24
CA MET A 1 -12.37 -11.06 12.86
C MET A 1 -13.51 -11.52 11.97
N PHE A 2 -13.24 -11.85 10.70
CA PHE A 2 -14.29 -12.24 9.76
C PHE A 2 -14.94 -13.56 10.22
N PRO A 3 -16.27 -13.61 10.36
CA PRO A 3 -16.97 -14.83 10.75
C PRO A 3 -16.90 -15.86 9.62
N GLY A 4 -16.34 -17.05 9.89
CA GLY A 4 -16.33 -18.18 8.93
C GLY A 4 -15.00 -18.90 8.75
N VAL A 5 -13.90 -18.39 9.30
CA VAL A 5 -12.59 -19.02 9.11
C VAL A 5 -12.37 -20.15 10.13
N ASN A 6 -12.60 -21.40 9.71
CA ASN A 6 -12.22 -22.59 10.48
C ASN A 6 -10.74 -22.92 10.24
N LEU A 7 -9.86 -22.36 11.06
CA LEU A 7 -8.41 -22.60 11.02
C LEU A 7 -8.10 -23.97 11.64
N SER A 8 -7.38 -24.84 10.92
CA SER A 8 -6.92 -26.12 11.49
C SER A 8 -6.06 -25.87 12.74
N LEU A 9 -6.10 -26.78 13.71
CA LEU A 9 -5.36 -26.67 14.99
C LEU A 9 -3.84 -26.48 14.82
N SER A 10 -3.27 -26.83 13.66
CA SER A 10 -1.86 -26.67 13.30
C SER A 10 -1.54 -25.37 12.56
N PHE A 11 -2.51 -24.47 12.34
CA PHE A 11 -2.27 -23.22 11.63
C PHE A 11 -1.39 -22.30 12.48
N LYS A 12 -0.14 -22.10 12.03
CA LYS A 12 0.74 -21.08 12.59
C LYS A 12 0.35 -19.74 11.98
N ARG A 13 0.13 -18.73 12.84
CA ARG A 13 -0.07 -17.36 12.41
C ARG A 13 1.10 -16.93 11.49
N PRO A 14 0.84 -16.51 10.24
CA PRO A 14 1.90 -16.02 9.36
C PRO A 14 2.54 -14.75 9.93
N LYS A 15 3.82 -14.56 9.60
CA LYS A 15 4.53 -13.32 9.92
C LYS A 15 4.64 -12.50 8.65
N PHE A 16 3.95 -11.38 8.62
CA PHE A 16 3.96 -10.47 7.48
C PHE A 16 5.09 -9.45 7.59
N GLU A 17 5.70 -9.13 6.46
CA GLU A 17 6.40 -7.87 6.30
C GLU A 17 5.34 -6.76 6.32
N LYS A 18 5.61 -5.70 7.09
CA LYS A 18 4.59 -4.69 7.33
C LYS A 18 4.72 -3.50 6.39
N TYR A 19 3.61 -3.06 5.82
CA TYR A 19 3.53 -1.87 4.98
C TYR A 19 3.07 -0.66 5.79
N ASP A 20 3.88 0.39 5.81
CA ASP A 20 3.61 1.61 6.60
C ASP A 20 2.88 2.71 5.81
N GLY A 21 2.61 2.47 4.53
CA GLY A 21 2.08 3.47 3.59
C GLY A 21 3.12 3.99 2.59
N HIS A 22 4.40 3.59 2.72
CA HIS A 22 5.49 3.97 1.85
C HIS A 22 6.16 2.74 1.22
N GLY A 23 6.60 2.87 -0.03
CA GLY A 23 7.31 1.80 -0.75
C GLY A 23 6.53 1.22 -1.92
N ASP A 24 6.93 0.04 -2.37
CA ASP A 24 6.30 -0.65 -3.50
C ASP A 24 5.07 -1.44 -3.04
N LEU A 25 3.90 -0.83 -3.27
CA LEU A 25 2.61 -1.42 -2.93
C LEU A 25 2.35 -2.74 -3.68
N VAL A 26 2.76 -2.84 -4.94
CA VAL A 26 2.53 -4.05 -5.77
C VAL A 26 3.37 -5.21 -5.24
N ALA A 27 4.64 -4.94 -4.90
CA ALA A 27 5.51 -5.93 -4.30
C ALA A 27 4.97 -6.41 -2.94
N HIS A 28 4.46 -5.49 -2.11
CA HIS A 28 3.86 -5.83 -0.82
C HIS A 28 2.64 -6.75 -0.98
N LEU A 29 1.66 -6.38 -1.82
CA LEU A 29 0.45 -7.19 -2.06
C LEU A 29 0.80 -8.58 -2.62
N SER A 30 1.73 -8.64 -3.56
CA SER A 30 2.20 -9.92 -4.14
C SER A 30 2.86 -10.81 -3.07
N CYS A 31 3.73 -10.25 -2.23
CA CYS A 31 4.36 -10.98 -1.13
C CYS A 31 3.33 -11.49 -0.12
N TYR A 32 2.39 -10.63 0.28
CA TYR A 32 1.31 -10.96 1.20
C TYR A 32 0.47 -12.14 0.72
N CYS A 33 -0.03 -12.10 -0.52
CA CYS A 33 -0.81 -13.18 -1.11
C CYS A 33 -0.02 -14.50 -1.18
N ASN A 34 1.27 -14.43 -1.54
CA ASN A 34 2.12 -15.60 -1.65
C ASN A 34 2.35 -16.30 -0.29
N GLN A 35 2.45 -15.55 0.80
CA GLN A 35 2.61 -16.11 2.15
C GLN A 35 1.38 -16.90 2.61
N LEU A 36 0.19 -16.47 2.20
CA LEU A 36 -1.08 -17.12 2.58
C LEU A 36 -1.47 -18.26 1.61
N ARG A 37 -0.90 -18.31 0.41
CA ARG A 37 -1.13 -19.38 -0.57
C ARG A 37 -0.85 -20.79 -0.03
N GLY A 38 0.15 -20.94 0.85
CA GLY A 38 0.51 -22.21 1.49
C GLY A 38 -0.48 -22.69 2.56
N THR A 39 -1.40 -21.83 2.99
CA THR A 39 -2.34 -22.12 4.09
C THR A 39 -3.76 -22.48 3.62
N GLY A 40 -3.92 -22.79 2.33
CA GLY A 40 -5.20 -23.13 1.73
C GLY A 40 -5.92 -21.98 1.04
N GLY A 41 -5.25 -20.83 0.85
CA GLY A 41 -5.61 -19.82 -0.16
C GLY A 41 -7.06 -19.34 -0.14
N LYS A 42 -7.66 -19.21 1.04
CA LYS A 42 -9.03 -18.73 1.20
C LYS A 42 -9.05 -17.22 1.23
N GLU A 43 -9.96 -16.63 0.48
CA GLU A 43 -10.13 -15.19 0.36
C GLU A 43 -10.43 -14.53 1.72
N GLU A 44 -11.18 -15.21 2.57
CA GLU A 44 -11.49 -14.76 3.93
C GLU A 44 -10.24 -14.68 4.83
N LEU A 45 -9.21 -15.50 4.55
CA LEU A 45 -7.91 -15.38 5.23
C LEU A 45 -7.15 -14.15 4.74
N LEU A 46 -7.16 -13.89 3.43
CA LEU A 46 -6.51 -12.71 2.85
C LEU A 46 -7.12 -11.44 3.45
N MET A 47 -8.45 -11.34 3.50
CA MET A 47 -9.11 -10.18 4.09
C MET A 47 -8.91 -10.13 5.60
N GLY A 48 -9.01 -11.27 6.30
CA GLY A 48 -8.95 -11.33 7.76
C GLY A 48 -7.59 -11.05 8.39
N TYR A 49 -6.50 -11.31 7.66
CA TYR A 49 -5.15 -11.02 8.12
C TYR A 49 -4.58 -9.71 7.59
N PHE A 50 -5.28 -9.00 6.70
CA PHE A 50 -4.69 -7.88 5.99
C PHE A 50 -4.22 -6.78 6.94
N GLY A 51 -5.04 -6.42 7.93
CA GLY A 51 -4.68 -5.42 8.94
C GLY A 51 -3.40 -5.75 9.75
N GLU A 52 -3.05 -7.03 9.91
CA GLU A 52 -1.82 -7.44 10.62
C GLU A 52 -0.55 -7.17 9.78
N SER A 53 -0.71 -7.05 8.47
CA SER A 53 0.36 -6.69 7.52
C SER A 53 0.58 -5.18 7.38
N LEU A 54 -0.17 -4.35 8.10
CA LEU A 54 -0.10 -2.90 7.98
C LEU A 54 0.53 -2.23 9.21
N LEU A 55 1.08 -1.03 8.99
CA LEU A 55 1.61 -0.12 10.02
C LEU A 55 1.15 1.31 9.76
N ASN A 56 1.28 2.15 10.78
CA ASN A 56 1.17 3.61 10.70
C ASN A 56 -0.08 4.06 9.92
N LEU A 57 0.13 4.81 8.83
CA LEU A 57 -0.95 5.39 8.04
C LEU A 57 -1.80 4.33 7.35
N ALA A 58 -1.19 3.24 6.89
CA ALA A 58 -1.91 2.13 6.27
C ALA A 58 -2.81 1.40 7.27
N SER A 59 -2.30 1.15 8.48
CA SER A 59 -3.10 0.52 9.54
C SER A 59 -4.25 1.43 9.99
N LYS A 60 -3.99 2.73 10.15
CA LYS A 60 -5.03 3.70 10.50
C LYS A 60 -6.14 3.75 9.44
N TRP A 61 -5.75 3.88 8.16
CA TRP A 61 -6.72 3.89 7.06
C TRP A 61 -7.61 2.65 7.09
N PHE A 62 -7.04 1.46 7.30
CA PHE A 62 -7.77 0.20 7.30
C PHE A 62 -8.78 0.10 8.45
N VAL A 63 -8.42 0.55 9.66
CA VAL A 63 -9.32 0.58 10.83
C VAL A 63 -10.48 1.57 10.65
N ASP A 64 -10.25 2.64 9.90
CA ASP A 64 -11.28 3.65 9.61
C ASP A 64 -12.27 3.18 8.53
N GLN A 65 -12.05 2.02 7.88
CA GLN A 65 -12.96 1.49 6.86
C GLN A 65 -14.09 0.66 7.47
N ASP A 66 -15.25 0.72 6.81
CA ASP A 66 -16.31 -0.27 7.02
C ASP A 66 -15.90 -1.58 6.35
N ILE A 67 -15.67 -2.64 7.14
CA ILE A 67 -15.18 -3.93 6.66
C ILE A 67 -16.27 -4.67 5.86
N ASP A 68 -17.55 -4.39 6.15
CA ASP A 68 -18.68 -5.08 5.52
C ASP A 68 -18.92 -4.62 4.07
N LYS A 69 -18.25 -3.55 3.62
CA LYS A 69 -18.36 -3.06 2.23
C LYS A 69 -17.60 -3.92 1.22
N TRP A 70 -16.61 -4.69 1.68
CA TRP A 70 -15.79 -5.52 0.80
C TRP A 70 -16.33 -6.95 0.79
N ASN A 71 -16.69 -7.46 -0.40
CA ASN A 71 -17.18 -8.82 -0.57
C ASN A 71 -16.06 -9.79 -0.97
N SER A 72 -14.93 -9.24 -1.41
CA SER A 72 -13.79 -9.96 -1.95
C SER A 72 -12.46 -9.31 -1.55
N TRP A 73 -11.38 -10.08 -1.63
CA TRP A 73 -10.02 -9.59 -1.54
C TRP A 73 -9.73 -8.57 -2.64
N ASP A 74 -10.27 -8.78 -3.84
CA ASP A 74 -10.10 -7.84 -4.95
C ASP A 74 -10.73 -6.46 -4.65
N ASP A 75 -11.92 -6.41 -4.02
CA ASP A 75 -12.55 -5.15 -3.59
C ASP A 75 -11.65 -4.38 -2.62
N LEU A 76 -11.16 -5.08 -1.60
CA LEU A 76 -10.25 -4.54 -0.58
C LEU A 76 -8.93 -4.06 -1.21
N ALA A 77 -8.29 -4.91 -2.01
CA ALA A 77 -7.00 -4.63 -2.63
C ALA A 77 -7.07 -3.47 -3.62
N ASN A 78 -8.17 -3.36 -4.37
CA ASN A 78 -8.42 -2.26 -5.29
C ASN A 78 -8.59 -0.93 -4.55
N GLU A 79 -9.40 -0.86 -3.50
CA GLU A 79 -9.55 0.38 -2.73
C GLU A 79 -8.27 0.78 -1.99
N PHE A 80 -7.56 -0.20 -1.41
CA PHE A 80 -6.26 0.03 -0.80
C PHE A 80 -5.24 0.54 -1.83
N GLY A 81 -5.25 -0.07 -3.02
CA GLY A 81 -4.54 0.36 -4.22
C GLY A 81 -4.80 1.84 -4.51
N GLN A 82 -6.07 2.21 -4.70
CA GLN A 82 -6.45 3.59 -4.97
C GLN A 82 -5.99 4.56 -3.88
N GLN A 83 -6.11 4.19 -2.60
CA GLN A 83 -5.66 5.05 -1.51
C GLN A 83 -4.14 5.29 -1.51
N PHE A 84 -3.32 4.24 -1.71
CA PHE A 84 -1.87 4.32 -1.51
C PHE A 84 -1.06 4.45 -2.81
N GLN A 85 -1.62 4.09 -3.96
CA GLN A 85 -1.04 4.29 -5.28
C GLN A 85 -1.29 5.71 -5.81
N TYR A 86 -2.49 6.27 -5.59
CA TYR A 86 -2.80 7.67 -5.94
C TYR A 86 -1.93 8.67 -5.16
N ASN A 87 -1.56 8.33 -3.91
CA ASN A 87 -0.63 9.13 -3.13
C ASN A 87 0.81 9.10 -3.69
N MET A 88 1.25 8.01 -4.30
CA MET A 88 2.59 7.93 -4.92
C MET A 88 2.69 8.82 -6.17
N GLU A 89 1.67 8.84 -7.03
CA GLU A 89 1.65 9.69 -8.23
C GLU A 89 1.60 11.19 -7.86
N LEU A 90 0.77 11.58 -6.89
CA LEU A 90 0.71 12.97 -6.43
C LEU A 90 1.98 13.45 -5.70
N ILE A 91 2.61 12.58 -4.90
CA ILE A 91 3.87 12.91 -4.21
C ILE A 91 5.04 13.00 -5.21
N LEU A 92 5.07 12.14 -6.23
CA LEU A 92 6.08 12.17 -7.29
C LEU A 92 5.91 13.41 -8.20
N ASP A 93 4.67 13.78 -8.53
CA ASP A 93 4.37 14.98 -9.30
C ASP A 93 4.77 16.25 -8.52
N LYS A 94 4.46 16.32 -7.22
CA LYS A 94 4.87 17.45 -6.35
C LYS A 94 6.39 17.56 -6.17
N LYS A 95 7.11 16.43 -6.10
CA LYS A 95 8.59 16.39 -6.10
C LYS A 95 9.18 16.83 -7.44
N SER A 96 8.54 16.50 -8.56
CA SER A 96 8.94 16.97 -9.89
C SER A 96 8.72 18.48 -10.06
N LEU A 97 7.59 19.00 -9.57
CA LEU A 97 7.26 20.43 -9.55
C LEU A 97 8.24 21.28 -8.71
N THR A 98 8.77 20.72 -7.62
CA THR A 98 9.75 21.42 -6.77
C THR A 98 11.18 21.38 -7.34
N ASN A 99 11.53 20.35 -8.11
CA ASN A 99 12.81 20.28 -8.83
C ASN A 99 12.86 21.16 -10.09
N MET A 100 11.72 21.49 -10.71
CA MET A 100 11.68 22.43 -11.84
C MET A 100 11.87 23.90 -11.43
N LYS A 101 11.42 24.32 -10.24
CA LYS A 101 11.59 25.72 -9.78
C LYS A 101 13.03 26.10 -9.43
N LYS A 102 13.94 25.13 -9.24
CA LYS A 102 15.36 25.40 -8.96
C LYS A 102 16.26 25.47 -10.20
N LYS A 103 15.76 25.14 -11.39
CA LYS A 103 16.53 25.17 -12.65
C LYS A 103 16.37 26.44 -13.50
N ASN A 104 15.82 27.53 -12.94
CA ASN A 104 15.71 28.83 -13.62
C ASN A 104 16.62 29.94 -13.03
N ILE A 105 17.66 29.60 -12.27
CA ILE A 105 18.64 30.58 -11.75
C ILE A 105 20.09 30.21 -12.16
N GLU A 106 20.26 29.72 -13.39
CA GLU A 106 21.54 29.68 -14.11
C GLU A 106 21.15 29.90 -15.59
N SER A 107 21.48 30.98 -16.30
CA SER A 107 22.45 32.06 -16.13
C SER A 107 21.79 33.39 -16.54
N PHE A 108 21.82 34.40 -15.67
CA PHE A 108 21.59 35.81 -16.06
C PHE A 108 22.93 36.55 -16.15
N ARG A 109 23.98 35.82 -16.58
CA ARG A 109 25.36 36.32 -16.58
C ARG A 109 26.11 36.02 -17.88
N GLU A 110 25.39 36.10 -19.00
CA GLU A 110 26.02 36.24 -20.31
C GLU A 110 25.39 37.43 -21.03
N TYR A 111 26.28 38.25 -21.64
CA TYR A 111 26.11 39.57 -22.24
C TYR A 111 26.14 40.77 -21.27
N ALA A 112 27.07 41.73 -21.32
CA ALA A 112 27.93 42.17 -22.42
C ALA A 112 29.33 42.64 -21.95
N ILE A 113 30.38 42.07 -22.55
CA ILE A 113 31.56 42.85 -22.95
C ILE A 113 31.55 42.80 -24.48
N ARG A 114 31.03 43.87 -25.10
CA ARG A 114 31.71 44.59 -26.17
C ARG A 114 31.05 45.95 -26.39
#